data_AF-A0A0D2C3C5-F1
#
_entry.id   AF-A0A0D2C3C5-F1
#
_cell.length_a   1.000
_cell.length_b   1.000
_cell.length_c   1.000
_cell.angle_alpha   90.00
_cell.angle_beta   90.00
_cell.angle_gamma   90.00
#
_symmetry.space_group_name_H-M   'P 1'
#
loop_
_entity.id
_entity.type
_entity.pdbx_description
1 polymer ?
#
loop_
_entity_poly.entity_id
_entity_poly.type
_entity_poly.pdbx_seq_one_letter_code
_entity_poly.pdbx_strand_id
1 'polypeptide(L)'
;MKLILGLITYLLHLVNAELAHFEAVIIARSETSSDLSHADDVLTFNIDPDMPDPECGLTYEANINVKNRGDPSKTSDYCNLVYDYITDTASNGQASKDVNVVYTCPGAPEPTDPEGYGSLDIKFILNAPADFARDQTQEPATLHLLNIHDAADLTMPISISYKVTSNSEIIWQFINCP
;
A
#
# COMPACT_ATOMS: atom_id res chain seq x y z
N MET A 1 44.56 -19.55 -15.79
CA MET A 1 44.18 -18.58 -14.75
C MET A 1 42.88 -17.85 -15.13
N LYS A 2 41.76 -18.58 -15.27
CA LYS A 2 40.42 -18.01 -15.56
C LYS A 2 39.28 -18.67 -14.76
N LEU A 3 39.52 -19.84 -14.15
CA LEU A 3 38.55 -20.55 -13.32
C LEU A 3 38.45 -20.06 -11.87
N ILE A 4 39.48 -19.39 -11.34
CA ILE A 4 39.48 -18.93 -9.94
C ILE A 4 38.67 -17.64 -9.76
N LEU A 5 38.58 -16.80 -10.80
CA LEU A 5 37.85 -15.52 -10.72
C LEU A 5 36.33 -15.71 -10.71
N GLY A 6 35.81 -16.74 -11.40
CA GLY A 6 34.37 -17.02 -11.47
C GLY A 6 33.77 -17.59 -10.18
N LEU A 7 34.58 -18.26 -9.35
CA LEU A 7 34.13 -18.79 -8.06
C LEU A 7 34.03 -17.70 -6.99
N ILE A 8 34.90 -16.69 -7.05
CA ILE A 8 34.93 -15.57 -6.09
C ILE A 8 33.73 -14.64 -6.30
N THR A 9 33.32 -14.38 -7.55
CA THR A 9 32.11 -13.57 -7.81
C THR A 9 30.81 -14.26 -7.40
N TYR A 10 30.74 -15.60 -7.49
CA TYR A 10 29.55 -16.36 -7.06
C TYR A 10 29.41 -16.39 -5.53
N LEU A 11 30.53 -16.49 -4.80
CA LEU A 11 30.56 -16.39 -3.34
C LEU A 11 30.18 -14.99 -2.82
N LEU A 12 30.58 -13.91 -3.50
CA LEU A 12 30.17 -12.54 -3.11
C LEU A 12 28.66 -12.29 -3.27
N HIS A 13 27.98 -12.95 -4.22
CA HIS A 13 26.53 -12.79 -4.40
C HIS A 13 25.72 -13.50 -3.31
N LEU A 14 26.20 -14.63 -2.80
CA LEU A 14 25.55 -15.37 -1.72
C LEU A 14 25.64 -14.64 -0.37
N VAL A 15 26.76 -13.97 -0.08
CA VAL A 15 26.91 -13.20 1.17
C VAL A 15 26.02 -11.95 1.19
N ASN A 16 25.80 -11.31 0.04
CA ASN A 16 24.92 -10.13 -0.05
C ASN A 16 23.43 -10.46 0.10
N ALA A 17 23.01 -11.68 -0.25
CA ALA A 17 21.62 -12.10 -0.11
C ALA A 17 21.23 -12.40 1.35
N GLU A 18 22.14 -12.97 2.15
CA GLU A 18 21.88 -13.22 3.57
C GLU A 18 21.96 -11.95 4.44
N LEU A 19 22.80 -10.98 4.08
CA LEU A 19 22.92 -9.74 4.85
C LEU A 19 21.67 -8.85 4.71
N ALA A 20 21.04 -8.82 3.52
CA ALA A 20 19.78 -8.11 3.30
C ALA A 20 18.60 -8.72 4.08
N HIS A 21 18.63 -10.03 4.34
CA HIS A 21 17.59 -10.70 5.12
C HIS A 21 17.73 -10.43 6.63
N PHE A 22 18.97 -10.23 7.12
CA PHE A 22 19.22 -9.92 8.52
C PHE A 22 18.91 -8.47 8.90
N GLU A 23 19.12 -7.50 8.00
CA GLU A 23 18.73 -6.10 8.27
C GLU A 23 17.20 -5.94 8.36
N ALA A 24 16.44 -6.65 7.52
CA ALA A 24 14.97 -6.66 7.60
C ALA A 24 14.45 -7.25 8.93
N VAL A 25 15.12 -8.29 9.46
CA VAL A 25 14.73 -8.94 10.72
C VAL A 25 15.10 -8.11 11.96
N ILE A 26 16.18 -7.31 11.89
CA ILE A 26 16.57 -6.44 13.01
C ILE A 26 15.71 -5.18 13.07
N ILE A 27 15.26 -4.64 11.93
CA ILE A 27 14.30 -3.52 11.90
C ILE A 27 12.93 -3.97 12.46
N ALA A 28 12.51 -5.21 12.20
CA ALA A 28 11.24 -5.74 12.72
C ALA A 28 11.22 -6.06 14.23
N ARG A 29 12.37 -6.04 14.92
CA ARG A 29 12.48 -6.42 16.35
C ARG A 29 12.83 -5.27 17.30
N SER A 30 12.91 -4.03 16.82
CA SER A 30 13.14 -2.85 17.66
C SER A 30 11.88 -2.01 17.93
N GLU A 31 10.70 -2.50 17.56
CA GLU A 31 9.42 -1.85 17.84
C GLU A 31 8.67 -2.67 18.90
N THR A 32 9.21 -2.72 20.11
CA THR A 32 8.39 -3.06 21.28
C THR A 32 8.56 -1.95 22.29
N SER A 33 7.42 -1.35 22.65
CA SER A 33 7.20 -0.27 23.63
C SER A 33 7.42 1.17 23.15
N SER A 34 6.49 1.65 22.30
CA SER A 34 5.89 2.99 22.42
C SER A 34 4.38 2.80 22.26
N ASP A 35 3.70 2.28 23.28
CA ASP A 35 2.82 3.11 24.11
C ASP A 35 2.03 4.16 23.30
N LEU A 36 0.85 3.74 22.83
CA LEU A 36 -0.33 4.57 22.54
C LEU A 36 -0.09 5.88 21.77
N SER A 37 0.30 5.82 20.49
CA SER A 37 -0.17 6.87 19.58
C SER A 37 -1.66 6.61 19.39
N HIS A 38 -2.51 7.55 19.81
CA HIS A 38 -3.93 7.48 19.50
C HIS A 38 -4.08 7.30 17.99
N ALA A 39 -5.08 6.55 17.52
CA ALA A 39 -5.39 6.39 16.10
C ALA A 39 -5.54 7.74 15.35
N ASP A 40 -5.61 8.84 16.09
CA ASP A 40 -5.61 10.23 15.64
C ASP A 40 -4.27 10.71 15.05
N ASP A 41 -3.15 10.02 15.28
CA ASP A 41 -1.82 10.46 14.82
C ASP A 41 -1.43 9.96 13.41
N VAL A 42 -2.13 8.95 12.87
CA VAL A 42 -1.80 8.36 11.55
C VAL A 42 -2.70 8.95 10.47
N LEU A 43 -2.13 9.29 9.32
CA LEU A 43 -2.90 9.70 8.15
C LEU A 43 -3.71 8.49 7.65
N THR A 44 -5.03 8.64 7.63
CA THR A 44 -5.95 7.58 7.25
C THR A 44 -6.87 8.05 6.13
N PHE A 45 -6.91 7.27 5.05
CA PHE A 45 -7.89 7.42 3.99
C PHE A 45 -9.01 6.39 4.13
N ASN A 46 -10.24 6.80 3.86
CA ASN A 46 -11.41 5.94 3.74
C ASN A 46 -11.52 5.39 2.33
N ILE A 47 -11.91 4.11 2.21
CA ILE A 47 -12.32 3.48 0.95
C ILE A 47 -13.86 3.48 0.95
N ASP A 48 -14.48 4.20 0.02
CA ASP A 48 -15.94 4.25 -0.12
C ASP A 48 -16.40 3.80 -1.52
N PRO A 49 -17.16 2.71 -1.66
CA PRO A 49 -17.66 1.85 -0.59
C PRO A 49 -16.53 0.99 0.03
N ASP A 50 -16.77 0.54 1.28
CA ASP A 50 -16.05 -0.60 1.87
C ASP A 50 -15.99 -1.75 0.83
N MET A 51 -14.84 -2.42 0.70
CA MET A 51 -14.66 -3.50 -0.29
C MET A 51 -14.78 -4.88 0.36
N PRO A 52 -15.90 -5.61 0.18
CA PRO A 52 -16.06 -6.97 0.67
C PRO A 52 -15.32 -7.98 -0.21
N ASP A 53 -14.60 -8.90 0.45
CA ASP A 53 -13.80 -9.99 -0.13
C ASP A 53 -13.11 -9.61 -1.45
N PRO A 54 -12.22 -8.58 -1.45
CA PRO A 54 -11.54 -8.17 -2.66
C PRO A 54 -10.68 -9.32 -3.19
N GLU A 55 -10.81 -9.61 -4.49
CA GLU A 55 -10.09 -10.67 -5.18
C GLU A 55 -8.85 -10.10 -5.84
N CYS A 56 -7.71 -10.77 -5.63
CA CYS A 56 -6.45 -10.35 -6.23
C CYS A 56 -6.52 -10.41 -7.76
N GLY A 57 -6.00 -9.36 -8.41
CA GLY A 57 -6.01 -9.17 -9.85
C GLY A 57 -7.26 -8.46 -10.37
N LEU A 58 -8.19 -8.07 -9.49
CA LEU A 58 -9.37 -7.29 -9.86
C LEU A 58 -9.21 -5.80 -9.56
N THR A 59 -10.07 -5.03 -10.22
CA THR A 59 -10.15 -3.57 -10.11
C THR A 59 -11.53 -3.17 -9.65
N TYR A 60 -11.58 -2.21 -8.72
CA TYR A 60 -12.77 -1.69 -8.10
C TYR A 60 -12.84 -0.17 -8.27
N GLU A 61 -14.03 0.38 -8.46
CA GLU A 61 -14.25 1.83 -8.38
C GLU A 61 -14.56 2.22 -6.94
N ALA A 62 -13.81 3.18 -6.41
CA ALA A 62 -14.01 3.70 -5.06
C ALA A 62 -13.71 5.20 -5.00
N ASN A 63 -14.37 5.88 -4.09
CA ASN A 63 -14.01 7.21 -3.65
C ASN A 63 -13.03 7.10 -2.47
N ILE A 64 -11.84 7.65 -2.65
CA ILE A 64 -10.84 7.79 -1.59
C ILE A 64 -10.96 9.18 -1.00
N ASN A 65 -11.21 9.25 0.31
CA ASN A 65 -11.34 10.51 1.04
C ASN A 65 -10.58 10.48 2.37
N VAL A 66 -10.23 11.66 2.87
CA VAL A 66 -9.45 11.76 4.11
C VAL A 66 -10.37 11.47 5.31
N LYS A 67 -10.09 10.37 6.01
CA LYS A 67 -10.76 10.01 7.27
C LYS A 67 -10.15 10.74 8.45
N ASN A 68 -8.82 10.73 8.51
CA ASN A 68 -8.02 11.40 9.52
C ASN A 68 -6.75 11.96 8.89
N ARG A 69 -6.37 13.20 9.22
CA ARG A 69 -5.13 13.79 8.70
C ARG A 69 -3.88 13.19 9.36
N GLY A 70 -3.99 12.71 10.59
CA GLY A 70 -2.83 12.35 11.39
C GLY A 70 -1.99 13.57 11.78
N ASP A 71 -0.82 13.32 12.36
CA ASP A 71 0.22 14.32 12.59
C ASP A 71 1.11 14.43 11.32
N PRO A 72 1.09 15.57 10.61
CA PRO A 72 1.89 15.77 9.40
C PRO A 72 3.39 15.59 9.62
N SER A 73 3.88 15.85 10.84
CA SER A 73 5.31 15.71 11.18
C SER A 73 5.74 14.27 11.42
N LYS A 74 4.77 13.36 11.64
CA LYS A 74 5.00 11.92 11.77
C LYS A 74 4.72 11.17 10.48
N THR A 75 3.88 11.74 9.61
CA THR A 75 3.52 11.17 8.30
C THR A 75 4.72 11.25 7.35
N SER A 76 5.01 10.17 6.62
CA SER A 76 6.06 10.16 5.59
C SER A 76 5.81 11.20 4.49
N ASP A 77 6.90 11.71 3.89
CA ASP A 77 6.82 12.74 2.83
C ASP A 77 5.95 12.28 1.65
N TYR A 78 6.07 11.02 1.23
CA TYR A 78 5.23 10.46 0.17
C TYR A 78 3.76 10.44 0.57
N CYS A 79 3.44 10.02 1.80
CA CYS A 79 2.06 10.02 2.28
C CYS A 79 1.49 11.44 2.41
N ASN A 80 2.32 12.42 2.78
CA ASN A 80 1.94 13.83 2.73
C ASN A 80 1.64 14.29 1.28
N LEU A 81 2.43 13.85 0.29
CA LEU A 81 2.15 14.14 -1.12
C LEU A 81 0.84 13.50 -1.60
N VAL A 82 0.51 12.27 -1.17
CA VAL A 82 -0.78 11.65 -1.51
C VAL A 82 -1.92 12.38 -0.82
N TYR A 83 -1.75 12.80 0.42
CA TYR A 83 -2.73 13.66 1.09
C TYR A 83 -2.97 14.94 0.30
N ASP A 84 -1.90 15.65 -0.05
CA ASP A 84 -1.99 16.86 -0.86
C ASP A 84 -2.65 16.56 -2.20
N TYR A 85 -2.33 15.44 -2.85
CA TYR A 85 -2.96 15.04 -4.11
C TYR A 85 -4.47 14.79 -3.99
N ILE A 86 -4.89 14.05 -2.95
CA ILE A 86 -6.31 13.74 -2.69
C ILE A 86 -7.09 15.00 -2.31
N THR A 87 -6.45 15.91 -1.57
CA THR A 87 -7.09 17.14 -1.08
C THR A 87 -6.94 18.32 -2.01
N ASP A 88 -6.00 18.28 -2.96
CA ASP A 88 -5.83 19.31 -3.96
C ASP A 88 -7.08 19.39 -4.81
N THR A 89 -7.54 20.62 -4.97
CA THR A 89 -8.89 20.97 -5.41
C THR A 89 -9.22 20.32 -6.75
N ALA A 90 -9.88 19.16 -6.70
CA ALA A 90 -10.77 18.74 -7.76
C ALA A 90 -11.79 19.88 -7.96
N SER A 91 -12.31 20.06 -9.18
CA SER A 91 -13.16 21.19 -9.59
C SER A 91 -14.43 21.42 -8.74
N ASN A 92 -14.70 20.56 -7.76
CA ASN A 92 -15.81 20.59 -6.81
C ASN A 92 -15.39 20.86 -5.34
N GLY A 93 -14.10 21.10 -5.05
CA GLY A 93 -13.62 21.50 -3.72
C GLY A 93 -13.72 20.42 -2.63
N GLN A 94 -13.85 19.14 -3.00
CA GLN A 94 -13.94 18.04 -2.04
C GLN A 94 -12.57 17.40 -1.80
N ALA A 95 -12.27 17.08 -0.54
CA ALA A 95 -11.08 16.35 -0.08
C ALA A 95 -11.20 14.84 -0.39
N SER A 96 -11.57 14.54 -1.64
CA SER A 96 -11.81 13.18 -2.13
C SER A 96 -11.54 13.06 -3.62
N LYS A 97 -11.19 11.86 -4.05
CA LYS A 97 -11.01 11.52 -5.47
C LYS A 97 -11.68 10.18 -5.75
N ASP A 98 -12.37 10.10 -6.88
CA ASP A 98 -12.80 8.82 -7.43
C ASP A 98 -11.61 8.18 -8.12
N VAL A 99 -11.33 6.93 -7.78
CA VAL A 99 -10.15 6.19 -8.25
C VAL A 99 -10.56 4.78 -8.65
N ASN A 100 -9.73 4.16 -9.50
CA ASN A 100 -9.70 2.71 -9.59
C ASN A 100 -8.74 2.15 -8.56
N VAL A 101 -9.25 1.39 -7.61
CA VAL A 101 -8.44 0.57 -6.71
C VAL A 101 -8.10 -0.72 -7.42
N VAL A 102 -6.83 -0.92 -7.74
CA VAL A 102 -6.34 -2.11 -8.45
C VAL A 102 -5.64 -2.98 -7.43
N TYR A 103 -6.23 -4.13 -7.10
CA TYR A 103 -5.66 -5.02 -6.10
C TYR A 103 -4.70 -6.01 -6.77
N THR A 104 -3.42 -5.90 -6.44
CA THR A 104 -2.37 -6.83 -6.85
C THR A 104 -1.84 -7.60 -5.65
N CYS A 105 -1.32 -8.80 -5.89
CA CYS A 105 -0.73 -9.63 -4.86
C CYS A 105 0.46 -10.41 -5.43
N PRO A 106 1.42 -10.84 -4.58
CA PRO A 106 2.58 -11.60 -5.04
C PRO A 106 2.18 -12.85 -5.85
N GLY A 107 2.73 -12.97 -7.06
CA GLY A 107 2.48 -14.12 -7.94
C GLY A 107 1.28 -13.96 -8.88
N ALA A 108 0.46 -12.91 -8.74
CA ALA A 108 -0.51 -12.53 -9.76
C ALA A 108 0.12 -11.54 -10.75
N PRO A 109 -0.11 -11.70 -12.07
CA PRO A 109 0.33 -10.70 -13.03
C PRO A 109 -0.45 -9.40 -12.81
N GLU A 110 0.25 -8.26 -12.81
CA GLU A 110 -0.41 -6.96 -12.90
C GLU A 110 -1.25 -6.90 -14.18
N PRO A 111 -2.37 -6.16 -14.19
CA PRO A 111 -3.12 -5.97 -15.42
C PRO A 111 -2.20 -5.47 -16.53
N THR A 112 -2.21 -6.12 -17.70
CA THR A 112 -1.37 -5.75 -18.84
C THR A 112 -2.10 -4.87 -19.86
N ASP A 113 -3.42 -4.74 -19.70
CA ASP A 113 -4.29 -3.92 -20.54
C ASP A 113 -4.72 -2.66 -19.75
N PRO A 114 -4.67 -1.45 -20.33
CA PRO A 114 -5.26 -0.25 -19.75
C PRO A 114 -6.69 -0.44 -19.23
N GLU A 115 -7.52 -1.26 -19.89
CA GLU A 115 -8.87 -1.58 -19.43
C GLU A 115 -8.86 -2.34 -18.08
N GLY A 116 -7.81 -3.13 -17.84
CA GLY A 116 -7.63 -3.88 -16.59
C GLY A 116 -7.34 -3.00 -15.37
N TYR A 117 -6.88 -1.77 -15.58
CA TYR A 117 -6.76 -0.75 -14.52
C TYR A 117 -8.06 0.04 -14.30
N GLY A 118 -9.13 -0.24 -15.05
CA GLY A 118 -10.41 0.47 -14.98
C GLY A 118 -10.45 1.80 -15.74
N SER A 119 -11.60 2.48 -15.67
CA SER A 119 -11.92 3.62 -16.55
C SER A 119 -11.53 5.01 -16.03
N LEU A 120 -11.28 5.14 -14.72
CA LEU A 120 -10.98 6.41 -14.05
C LEU A 120 -9.51 6.78 -14.19
N ASP A 121 -9.19 8.07 -14.23
CA ASP A 121 -7.81 8.50 -14.51
C ASP A 121 -6.81 8.11 -13.41
N ILE A 122 -7.27 8.14 -12.16
CA ILE A 122 -6.47 7.90 -10.97
C ILE A 122 -6.53 6.42 -10.59
N LYS A 123 -5.37 5.81 -10.43
CA LYS A 123 -5.18 4.42 -10.03
C LYS A 123 -4.54 4.38 -8.64
N PHE A 124 -5.18 3.68 -7.73
CA PHE A 124 -4.62 3.26 -6.46
C PHE A 124 -4.27 1.78 -6.58
N ILE A 125 -3.05 1.49 -7.02
CA ILE A 125 -2.58 0.12 -7.17
C ILE A 125 -2.10 -0.35 -5.80
N LEU A 126 -2.86 -1.23 -5.16
CA LEU A 126 -2.60 -1.77 -3.84
C LEU A 126 -1.99 -3.16 -3.97
N ASN A 127 -0.71 -3.30 -3.65
CA ASN A 127 -0.04 -4.58 -3.58
C ASN A 127 -0.07 -5.11 -2.14
N ALA A 128 -0.87 -6.15 -1.91
CA ALA A 128 -1.11 -6.74 -0.60
C ALA A 128 -1.07 -8.28 -0.66
N PRO A 129 -0.95 -8.98 0.49
CA PRO A 129 -0.99 -10.44 0.52
C PRO A 129 -2.32 -11.00 0.00
N ALA A 130 -2.30 -12.09 -0.76
CA ALA A 130 -3.53 -12.76 -1.20
C ALA A 130 -4.37 -13.31 -0.03
N ASP A 131 -3.69 -13.69 1.06
CA ASP A 131 -4.29 -14.26 2.26
C ASP A 131 -4.18 -13.27 3.43
N PHE A 132 -5.33 -12.83 3.94
CA PHE A 132 -5.44 -11.94 5.10
C PHE A 132 -5.68 -12.75 6.38
N ALA A 133 -4.93 -12.45 7.44
CA ALA A 133 -5.03 -13.16 8.70
C ALA A 133 -6.36 -12.84 9.41
N ARG A 134 -7.04 -13.86 9.96
CA ARG A 134 -8.39 -13.68 10.54
C ARG A 134 -8.39 -13.12 11.96
N ASP A 135 -7.23 -13.07 12.59
CA ASP A 135 -6.99 -12.56 13.95
C ASP A 135 -6.34 -11.17 13.95
N GLN A 136 -6.11 -10.58 12.77
CA GLN A 136 -5.56 -9.25 12.60
C GLN A 136 -6.64 -8.26 12.13
N THR A 137 -6.30 -6.97 12.18
CA THR A 137 -7.16 -5.88 11.69
C THR A 137 -6.46 -5.02 10.64
N GLN A 138 -5.17 -5.27 10.38
CA GLN A 138 -4.37 -4.57 9.38
C GLN A 138 -3.35 -5.51 8.76
N GLU A 139 -3.06 -5.33 7.48
CA GLU A 139 -1.93 -5.98 6.80
C GLU A 139 -1.01 -4.91 6.18
N PRO A 140 0.31 -5.13 6.16
CA PRO A 140 1.23 -4.29 5.40
C PRO A 140 0.99 -4.45 3.90
N ALA A 141 1.09 -3.34 3.17
CA ALA A 141 0.91 -3.28 1.73
C ALA A 141 1.79 -2.19 1.11
N THR A 142 1.77 -2.10 -0.22
CA THR A 142 2.34 -0.97 -0.96
C THR A 142 1.24 -0.29 -1.76
N LEU A 143 1.19 1.03 -1.73
CA LEU A 143 0.36 1.84 -2.62
C LEU A 143 1.25 2.40 -3.72
N HIS A 144 0.84 2.18 -4.97
CA HIS A 144 1.31 2.92 -6.13
C HIS A 144 0.16 3.80 -6.65
N LEU A 145 0.30 5.11 -6.43
CA LEU A 145 -0.55 6.13 -7.02
C LEU A 145 -0.05 6.41 -8.43
N LEU A 146 -0.95 6.26 -9.40
CA LEU A 146 -0.71 6.65 -10.79
C LEU A 146 -1.91 7.46 -11.29
N ASN A 147 -1.68 8.60 -11.94
CA ASN A 147 -2.73 9.20 -12.77
C ASN A 147 -2.25 9.29 -14.23
N ILE A 148 -3.10 8.80 -15.13
CA ILE A 148 -2.77 8.61 -16.55
C ILE A 148 -2.74 9.91 -17.38
N HIS A 149 -3.28 11.01 -16.84
CA HIS A 149 -3.36 12.32 -17.49
C HIS A 149 -2.52 13.40 -16.79
N ASP A 150 -1.94 13.10 -15.63
CA ASP A 150 -0.97 13.95 -14.96
C ASP A 150 0.36 13.21 -14.74
N ALA A 151 1.32 13.84 -14.05
CA ALA A 151 2.63 13.23 -13.77
C ALA A 151 2.70 12.59 -12.37
N ALA A 152 1.56 12.34 -11.72
CA ALA A 152 1.53 11.69 -10.41
C ALA A 152 1.86 10.20 -10.57
N ASP A 153 3.04 9.84 -10.07
CA ASP A 153 3.57 8.48 -10.04
C ASP A 153 4.37 8.33 -8.73
N LEU A 154 3.71 7.80 -7.69
CA LEU A 154 4.26 7.72 -6.33
C LEU A 154 4.06 6.31 -5.79
N THR A 155 5.11 5.73 -5.20
CA THR A 155 5.03 4.43 -4.52
C THR A 155 5.42 4.60 -3.04
N MET A 156 4.62 4.05 -2.14
CA MET A 156 4.89 4.08 -0.70
C MET A 156 4.44 2.81 0.03
N PRO A 157 5.08 2.48 1.17
CA PRO A 157 4.52 1.52 2.10
C PRO A 157 3.29 2.10 2.80
N ILE A 158 2.29 1.25 3.04
CA ILE A 158 1.06 1.56 3.77
C ILE A 158 0.64 0.35 4.62
N SER A 159 -0.44 0.49 5.39
CA SER A 159 -1.21 -0.66 5.85
C SER A 159 -2.67 -0.57 5.40
N ILE A 160 -3.27 -1.72 5.10
CA ILE A 160 -4.70 -1.83 4.78
C ILE A 160 -5.41 -2.28 6.04
N SER A 161 -6.33 -1.46 6.55
CA SER A 161 -7.24 -1.87 7.63
C SER A 161 -8.45 -2.60 7.07
N TYR A 162 -8.81 -3.69 7.74
CA TYR A 162 -9.95 -4.51 7.39
C TYR A 162 -10.67 -5.06 8.62
N LYS A 163 -11.92 -5.47 8.43
CA LYS A 163 -12.69 -6.22 9.42
C LYS A 163 -12.96 -7.64 8.90
N VAL A 164 -13.01 -8.58 9.83
CA VAL A 164 -13.47 -9.95 9.58
C VAL A 164 -14.91 -10.05 10.09
N THR A 165 -15.85 -10.37 9.21
CA THR A 165 -17.26 -10.55 9.63
C THR A 165 -17.45 -11.91 10.30
N SER A 166 -18.62 -12.12 10.92
CA SER A 166 -19.00 -13.42 11.48
C SER A 166 -19.01 -14.55 10.45
N ASN A 167 -19.14 -14.21 9.16
CA ASN A 167 -19.14 -15.17 8.05
C ASN A 167 -17.73 -15.40 7.47
N SER A 168 -16.68 -14.89 8.13
CA SER A 168 -15.29 -14.94 7.65
C SER A 168 -15.07 -14.19 6.32
N GLU A 169 -15.86 -13.16 6.06
CA GLU A 169 -15.63 -12.22 4.96
C GLU A 169 -14.63 -11.15 5.42
N ILE A 170 -13.64 -10.84 4.59
CA ILE A 170 -12.74 -9.69 4.76
C ILE A 170 -13.43 -8.48 4.17
N ILE A 171 -13.45 -7.36 4.88
CA ILE A 171 -13.92 -6.09 4.32
C ILE A 171 -12.84 -5.05 4.52
N TRP A 172 -12.23 -4.59 3.43
CA TRP A 172 -11.27 -3.48 3.47
C TRP A 172 -12.00 -2.16 3.66
N GLN A 173 -11.46 -1.30 4.51
CA GLN A 173 -12.12 -0.06 4.92
C GLN A 173 -11.19 1.16 4.84
N PHE A 174 -9.92 1.00 5.22
CA PHE A 174 -9.00 2.13 5.32
C PHE A 174 -7.62 1.81 4.75
N ILE A 175 -6.97 2.87 4.26
CA ILE A 175 -5.55 2.90 3.94
C ILE A 175 -4.89 3.78 4.99
N ASN A 176 -3.96 3.21 5.77
CA ASN A 176 -3.17 3.98 6.72
C ASN A 176 -1.80 4.26 6.13
N CYS A 177 -1.43 5.53 6.20
CA CYS A 177 -0.23 6.09 5.65
C CYS A 177 0.64 6.53 6.83
N PRO A 178 1.70 5.78 7.17
CA PRO A 178 2.62 6.14 8.24
C PRO A 178 3.48 7.35 7.86
#